data_AF-A0A973KYU3-F1
#
_entry.id   AF-A0A973KYU3-F1
#
_cell.length_a   1.000
_cell.length_b   1.000
_cell.length_c   1.000
_cell.angle_alpha   90.00
_cell.angle_beta   90.00
_cell.angle_gamma   90.00
#
_symmetry.space_group_name_H-M   'P 1'
#
loop_
_entity.id
_entity.type
_entity.pdbx_description
1 polymer ?
#
loop_
_entity_poly.entity_id
_entity_poly.type
_entity_poly.pdbx_seq_one_letter_code
_entity_poly.pdbx_strand_id
1 'polypeptide(L)'
;MTDSVEAKTETTADSVPGGYAAARLRLLQEESRSGPPRRTALAELTDQWLAALLAGGAEKAGITQGVALVAVGGYGRGELSPRSDLDVLLLHDGSADASAIATLADHVWYPVWDMGLALDHSVRTPDQARKTAGEDLKAHLGLLDARHIAGDAALSAGLRTAVLADWRARAPKRLPELRELGQERAGRHGELQFLLEPDLKEARGGLR
;
A
#
# COMPACT_ATOMS: atom_id res chain seq x y z
N MET A 1 53.18 2.26 -2.24
CA MET A 1 52.50 1.15 -1.56
C MET A 1 51.35 1.78 -0.77
N THR A 2 50.33 2.31 -1.44
CA THR A 2 49.12 1.61 -1.92
C THR A 2 48.46 0.81 -0.81
N ASP A 3 47.35 1.34 -0.29
CA ASP A 3 46.06 0.66 -0.44
C ASP A 3 44.92 1.66 -0.20
N SER A 4 44.36 2.13 -1.32
CA SER A 4 43.07 2.80 -1.37
C SER A 4 42.01 1.71 -1.35
N VAL A 5 41.23 1.64 -0.26
CA VAL A 5 40.05 0.78 -0.20
C VAL A 5 38.92 1.52 -0.93
N GLU A 6 38.71 1.14 -2.20
CA GLU A 6 37.51 1.48 -2.94
C GLU A 6 36.29 0.85 -2.25
N ALA A 7 35.45 1.69 -1.64
CA ALA A 7 34.12 1.31 -1.23
C ALA A 7 33.28 1.09 -2.49
N LYS A 8 33.12 -0.17 -2.89
CA LYS A 8 32.13 -0.58 -3.89
C LYS A 8 30.74 -0.27 -3.34
N THR A 9 30.12 0.77 -3.89
CA THR A 9 28.67 0.95 -3.88
C THR A 9 28.04 -0.21 -4.65
N GLU A 10 27.56 -1.22 -3.93
CA GLU A 10 26.58 -2.18 -4.45
C GLU A 10 25.27 -1.43 -4.73
N THR A 11 25.16 -0.84 -5.90
CA THR A 11 23.87 -0.47 -6.47
C THR A 11 23.11 -1.77 -6.70
N THR A 12 22.13 -2.03 -5.83
CA THR A 12 21.32 -3.25 -5.75
C THR A 12 20.69 -3.58 -7.10
N ALA A 13 21.14 -4.66 -7.73
CA ALA A 13 20.56 -5.22 -8.97
C ALA A 13 19.09 -5.66 -8.80
N ASP A 14 18.57 -5.70 -7.57
CA ASP A 14 17.20 -6.07 -7.23
C ASP A 14 16.16 -4.94 -7.45
N SER A 15 16.59 -3.71 -7.74
CA SER A 15 15.68 -2.59 -8.03
C SER A 15 15.15 -2.57 -9.46
N VAL A 16 15.68 -3.41 -10.36
CA VAL A 16 15.21 -3.54 -11.74
C VAL A 16 13.91 -4.36 -11.77
N PRO A 17 12.90 -4.00 -12.57
CA PRO A 17 11.62 -4.75 -12.65
C PRO A 17 11.79 -6.26 -12.84
N GLY A 18 12.83 -6.69 -13.57
CA GLY A 18 13.17 -8.11 -13.76
C GLY A 18 13.61 -8.84 -12.48
N GLY A 19 14.27 -8.16 -11.55
CA GLY A 19 14.69 -8.72 -10.26
C GLY A 19 13.50 -8.97 -9.33
N TYR A 20 12.63 -7.96 -9.19
CA TYR A 20 11.41 -8.07 -8.38
C TYR A 20 10.47 -9.16 -8.90
N ALA A 21 10.17 -9.21 -10.22
CA ALA A 21 9.28 -10.21 -10.78
C ALA A 21 9.76 -11.65 -10.53
N ALA A 22 11.07 -11.89 -10.70
CA ALA A 22 11.67 -13.19 -10.42
C ALA A 22 11.64 -13.54 -8.92
N ALA A 23 11.97 -12.59 -8.05
CA ALA A 23 11.92 -12.77 -6.59
C ALA A 23 10.50 -13.07 -6.11
N ARG A 24 9.51 -12.36 -6.65
CA ARG A 24 8.10 -12.57 -6.34
C ARG A 24 7.63 -13.95 -6.77
N LEU A 25 8.00 -14.39 -7.98
CA LEU A 25 7.66 -15.73 -8.46
C LEU A 25 8.24 -16.83 -7.57
N ARG A 26 9.50 -16.68 -7.12
CA ARG A 26 10.13 -17.62 -6.18
C ARG A 26 9.33 -17.74 -4.87
N LEU A 27 8.93 -16.61 -4.27
CA LEU A 27 8.11 -16.63 -3.04
C LEU A 27 6.75 -17.30 -3.23
N LEU A 28 6.16 -17.20 -4.43
CA LEU A 28 4.89 -17.85 -4.74
C LEU A 28 5.00 -19.36 -4.92
N GLN A 29 6.15 -19.83 -5.42
CA GLN A 29 6.44 -21.25 -5.64
C GLN A 29 7.01 -21.94 -4.39
N GLU A 30 7.46 -21.19 -3.39
CA GLU A 30 8.04 -21.73 -2.17
C GLU A 30 6.98 -22.40 -1.27
N GLU A 31 6.87 -23.73 -1.33
CA GLU A 31 5.89 -24.50 -0.56
C GLU A 31 6.16 -24.47 0.95
N SER A 32 7.43 -24.42 1.37
CA SER A 32 7.86 -24.35 2.78
C SER A 32 7.35 -23.10 3.50
N ARG A 33 7.02 -22.05 2.75
CA ARG A 33 6.51 -20.78 3.27
C ARG A 33 5.13 -20.54 2.69
N SER A 34 4.09 -21.05 3.36
CA SER A 34 2.68 -20.85 2.99
C SER A 34 1.94 -19.99 4.02
N GLY A 35 0.77 -19.45 3.65
CA GLY A 35 -0.07 -18.68 4.58
C GLY A 35 0.56 -17.35 5.02
N PRO A 36 0.43 -16.94 6.31
CA PRO A 36 0.89 -15.63 6.79
C PRO A 36 2.37 -15.32 6.51
N PRO A 37 3.34 -16.24 6.74
CA PRO A 37 4.75 -16.00 6.41
C PRO A 37 5.00 -15.62 4.94
N ARG A 38 4.25 -16.21 3.99
CA ARG A 38 4.35 -15.84 2.58
C ARG A 38 3.83 -14.43 2.33
N ARG A 39 2.70 -14.08 2.96
CA ARG A 39 2.09 -12.76 2.80
C ARG A 39 3.00 -11.65 3.31
N THR A 40 3.62 -11.86 4.46
CA THR A 40 4.63 -10.94 5.02
C THR A 40 5.82 -10.81 4.08
N ALA A 41 6.39 -11.92 3.61
CA ALA A 41 7.53 -11.89 2.70
C ALA A 41 7.21 -11.20 1.35
N LEU A 42 6.00 -11.41 0.82
CA LEU A 42 5.53 -10.69 -0.37
C LEU A 42 5.42 -9.20 -0.10
N ALA A 43 4.83 -8.80 1.03
CA ALA A 43 4.72 -7.39 1.42
C ALA A 43 6.10 -6.74 1.57
N GLU A 44 7.04 -7.36 2.27
CA GLU A 44 8.41 -6.86 2.44
C GLU A 44 9.15 -6.71 1.10
N LEU A 45 9.03 -7.70 0.22
CA LEU A 45 9.62 -7.64 -1.12
C LEU A 45 9.02 -6.49 -1.95
N THR A 46 7.69 -6.34 -1.93
CA THR A 46 7.00 -5.25 -2.64
C THR A 46 7.33 -3.88 -2.04
N ASP A 47 7.46 -3.78 -0.71
CA ASP A 47 7.86 -2.54 -0.04
C ASP A 47 9.24 -2.08 -0.51
N GLN A 48 10.23 -2.98 -0.53
CA GLN A 48 11.60 -2.67 -0.97
C GLN A 48 11.63 -2.19 -2.42
N TRP A 49 10.88 -2.87 -3.28
CA TRP A 49 10.80 -2.51 -4.69
C TRP A 49 10.12 -1.15 -4.90
N LEU A 50 8.97 -0.90 -4.26
CA LEU A 50 8.27 0.38 -4.32
C LEU A 50 9.09 1.52 -3.70
N ALA A 51 9.84 1.26 -2.62
CA ALA A 51 10.75 2.23 -2.02
C ALA A 51 11.85 2.65 -2.99
N ALA A 52 12.43 1.70 -3.73
CA ALA A 52 13.43 1.99 -4.76
C ALA A 52 12.85 2.83 -5.90
N LEU A 53 11.61 2.53 -6.34
CA LEU A 53 10.92 3.33 -7.36
C LEU A 53 10.64 4.75 -6.89
N LEU A 54 10.21 4.93 -5.64
CA LEU A 54 9.99 6.26 -5.05
C LEU A 54 11.30 7.05 -5.02
N ALA A 55 12.39 6.44 -4.57
CA ALA A 55 13.69 7.11 -4.49
C ALA A 55 14.19 7.57 -5.87
N GLY A 56 14.18 6.69 -6.87
CA GLY A 56 14.59 7.04 -8.23
C GLY A 56 13.67 8.06 -8.90
N GLY A 57 12.36 7.95 -8.66
CA GLY A 57 11.38 8.92 -9.16
C GLY A 57 11.56 10.30 -8.51
N ALA A 58 11.87 10.35 -7.21
CA ALA A 58 12.06 11.59 -6.48
C ALA A 58 13.33 12.31 -6.95
N GLU A 59 14.42 11.57 -7.16
CA GLU A 59 15.64 12.09 -7.77
C GLU A 59 15.36 12.68 -9.17
N LYS A 60 14.67 11.93 -10.03
CA LYS A 60 14.32 12.37 -11.39
C LYS A 60 13.43 13.62 -11.40
N ALA A 61 12.52 13.74 -10.43
CA ALA A 61 11.61 14.86 -10.29
C ALA A 61 12.23 16.06 -9.54
N GLY A 62 13.46 15.94 -9.02
CA GLY A 62 14.11 16.98 -8.21
C GLY A 62 13.47 17.18 -6.84
N ILE A 63 12.78 16.18 -6.31
CA ILE A 63 12.10 16.21 -5.02
C ILE A 63 13.02 15.63 -3.95
N THR A 64 13.33 16.42 -2.92
CA THR A 64 14.25 16.01 -1.84
C THR A 64 13.54 15.65 -0.54
N GLN A 65 12.31 16.13 -0.33
CA GLN A 65 11.50 15.90 0.86
C GLN A 65 10.02 16.17 0.57
N GLY A 66 9.16 15.98 1.57
CA GLY A 66 7.74 16.34 1.47
C GLY A 66 6.89 15.36 0.65
N VAL A 67 7.41 14.17 0.36
CA VAL A 67 6.66 13.07 -0.28
C VAL A 67 6.84 11.76 0.48
N ALA A 68 5.80 10.93 0.51
CA ALA A 68 5.86 9.62 1.14
C ALA A 68 4.97 8.61 0.42
N LEU A 69 5.39 7.35 0.41
CA LEU A 69 4.59 6.25 -0.10
C LEU A 69 4.01 5.44 1.06
N VAL A 70 2.71 5.18 1.00
CA VAL A 70 1.94 4.57 2.08
C VAL A 70 1.11 3.42 1.53
N ALA A 71 1.27 2.22 2.09
CA ALA A 71 0.36 1.10 1.85
C ALA A 71 -0.93 1.29 2.68
N VAL A 72 -2.09 0.95 2.11
CA VAL A 72 -3.38 1.00 2.82
C VAL A 72 -4.10 -0.34 2.74
N GLY A 73 -5.18 -0.51 3.52
CA GLY A 73 -5.99 -1.72 3.49
C GLY A 73 -5.20 -3.01 3.75
N GLY A 74 -5.46 -4.06 2.96
CA GLY A 74 -4.82 -5.36 3.14
C GLY A 74 -3.30 -5.33 2.94
N TYR A 75 -2.82 -4.49 2.01
CA TYR A 75 -1.38 -4.29 1.85
C TYR A 75 -0.78 -3.51 3.03
N GLY A 76 -1.50 -2.52 3.54
CA GLY A 76 -1.17 -1.80 4.77
C GLY A 76 -0.95 -2.73 5.97
N ARG A 77 -1.78 -3.77 6.10
CA ARG A 77 -1.63 -4.80 7.14
C ARG A 77 -0.53 -5.86 6.87
N GLY A 78 0.16 -5.79 5.73
CA GLY A 78 1.18 -6.78 5.35
C GLY A 78 0.59 -8.13 4.90
N GLU A 79 -0.65 -8.14 4.41
CA GLU A 79 -1.40 -9.35 4.07
C GLU A 79 -1.50 -9.61 2.56
N LEU A 80 -0.44 -9.30 1.80
CA LEU A 80 -0.45 -9.52 0.34
C LEU A 80 -0.58 -11.00 -0.01
N SER A 81 -1.64 -11.32 -0.76
CA SER A 81 -1.87 -12.64 -1.34
C SER A 81 -1.40 -12.68 -2.81
N PRO A 82 -1.27 -13.86 -3.44
CA PRO A 82 -0.66 -13.99 -4.78
C PRO A 82 -1.23 -13.09 -5.88
N ARG A 83 -2.52 -12.75 -5.80
CA ARG A 83 -3.23 -11.88 -6.73
C ARG A 83 -3.91 -10.70 -6.04
N SER A 84 -3.40 -10.29 -4.87
CA SER A 84 -3.87 -9.07 -4.21
C SER A 84 -3.51 -7.86 -5.06
N ASP A 85 -4.44 -6.91 -5.11
CA ASP A 85 -4.17 -5.56 -5.58
C ASP A 85 -3.16 -4.89 -4.64
N LEU A 86 -2.34 -3.99 -5.19
CA LEU A 86 -1.50 -3.10 -4.40
C LEU A 86 -2.32 -1.83 -4.12
N ASP A 87 -2.74 -1.63 -2.89
CA ASP A 87 -3.43 -0.41 -2.47
C ASP A 87 -2.39 0.60 -1.94
N VAL A 88 -2.05 1.63 -2.74
CA VAL A 88 -0.93 2.55 -2.46
C VAL A 88 -1.32 4.02 -2.56
N LEU A 89 -0.96 4.81 -1.55
CA LEU A 89 -1.13 6.25 -1.52
C LEU A 89 0.24 6.93 -1.62
N LEU A 90 0.42 7.77 -2.65
CA LEU A 90 1.51 8.74 -2.72
C LEU A 90 1.07 10.03 -2.04
N LEU A 91 1.62 10.30 -0.86
CA LEU A 91 1.44 11.53 -0.13
C LEU A 91 2.43 12.60 -0.59
N HIS A 92 1.96 13.84 -0.61
CA HIS A 92 2.82 15.01 -0.69
C HIS A 92 2.32 16.14 0.22
N ASP A 93 3.21 16.98 0.73
CA ASP A 93 2.85 18.13 1.57
C ASP A 93 2.45 19.39 0.78
N GLY A 94 2.63 19.36 -0.55
CA GLY A 94 2.33 20.47 -1.45
C GLY A 94 3.48 21.45 -1.67
N SER A 95 4.68 21.15 -1.15
CA SER A 95 5.89 21.96 -1.37
C SER A 95 6.47 21.81 -2.78
N ALA A 96 6.33 20.63 -3.38
CA ALA A 96 6.76 20.36 -4.75
C ALA A 96 5.70 20.76 -5.78
N ASP A 97 6.16 21.21 -6.95
CA ASP A 97 5.29 21.56 -8.07
C ASP A 97 4.46 20.36 -8.56
N ALA A 98 3.25 20.65 -9.03
CA ALA A 98 2.33 19.61 -9.50
C ALA A 98 2.93 18.75 -10.64
N SER A 99 3.76 19.33 -11.51
CA SER A 99 4.45 18.60 -12.58
C SER A 99 5.54 17.66 -12.04
N ALA A 100 6.24 18.04 -10.98
CA ALA A 100 7.22 17.19 -10.30
C ALA A 100 6.51 16.01 -9.61
N ILE A 101 5.39 16.27 -8.93
CA ILE A 101 4.55 15.22 -8.33
C ILE A 101 4.00 14.26 -9.40
N ALA A 102 3.54 14.77 -10.55
CA ALA A 102 3.07 13.92 -11.65
C ALA A 102 4.22 13.05 -12.21
N THR A 103 5.40 13.62 -12.40
CA THR A 103 6.60 12.89 -12.85
C THR A 103 6.99 11.77 -11.87
N LEU A 104 6.95 12.07 -10.57
CA LEU A 104 7.18 11.09 -9.52
C LEU A 104 6.14 9.97 -9.54
N ALA A 105 4.86 10.34 -9.61
CA ALA A 105 3.75 9.40 -9.65
C ALA A 105 3.89 8.43 -10.83
N ASP A 106 4.10 8.96 -12.04
CA ASP A 106 4.31 8.15 -13.26
C ASP A 106 5.49 7.20 -13.10
N HIS A 107 6.61 7.66 -12.53
CA HIS A 107 7.78 6.83 -12.29
C HIS A 107 7.49 5.66 -11.33
N VAL A 108 6.59 5.83 -10.37
CA VAL A 108 6.22 4.75 -9.43
C VAL A 108 5.17 3.83 -10.04
N TRP A 109 4.15 4.36 -10.73
CA TRP A 109 2.98 3.59 -11.15
C TRP A 109 3.20 2.78 -12.43
N TYR A 110 3.86 3.35 -13.45
CA TYR A 110 4.06 2.65 -14.72
C TYR A 110 4.78 1.30 -14.55
N PRO A 111 5.87 1.19 -13.77
CA PRO A 111 6.50 -0.11 -13.52
C PRO A 111 5.56 -1.15 -12.88
N VAL A 112 4.59 -0.73 -12.05
CA VAL A 112 3.59 -1.64 -11.46
C VAL A 112 2.66 -2.18 -12.54
N TRP A 113 2.16 -1.30 -13.39
CA TRP A 113 1.27 -1.67 -14.50
C TRP A 113 1.97 -2.51 -15.56
N ASP A 114 3.21 -2.19 -15.90
CA ASP A 114 4.00 -2.92 -16.90
C ASP A 114 4.25 -4.37 -16.50
N MET A 115 4.26 -4.65 -15.19
CA MET A 115 4.35 -6.03 -14.67
C MET A 115 3.00 -6.75 -14.61
N GLY A 116 1.90 -6.10 -14.98
CA GLY A 116 0.55 -6.65 -14.92
C GLY A 116 0.01 -6.83 -13.51
N LEU A 117 0.57 -6.12 -12.52
CA LEU A 117 0.01 -6.12 -11.16
C LEU A 117 -1.19 -5.19 -11.10
N ALA A 118 -2.24 -5.63 -10.41
CA ALA A 118 -3.37 -4.78 -10.09
C ALA A 118 -2.94 -3.72 -9.06
N LEU A 119 -3.30 -2.45 -9.33
CA LEU A 119 -2.91 -1.29 -8.55
C LEU A 119 -4.14 -0.41 -8.29
N ASP A 120 -4.53 -0.26 -7.04
CA ASP A 120 -5.40 0.82 -6.59
C ASP A 120 -4.50 1.90 -5.99
N HIS A 121 -4.50 3.09 -6.58
CA HIS A 121 -3.58 4.15 -6.18
C HIS A 121 -4.25 5.51 -6.10
N SER A 122 -3.64 6.39 -5.31
CA SER A 122 -3.99 7.80 -5.30
C SER A 122 -2.79 8.67 -4.99
N VAL A 123 -2.85 9.92 -5.45
CA VAL A 123 -1.86 10.96 -5.12
C VAL A 123 -2.61 12.07 -4.40
N ARG A 124 -2.25 12.34 -3.14
CA ARG A 124 -3.01 13.27 -2.30
C ARG A 124 -2.13 14.03 -1.31
N THR A 125 -2.58 15.22 -0.94
CA THR A 125 -2.15 15.83 0.33
C THR A 125 -2.81 15.14 1.53
N PRO A 126 -2.27 15.28 2.76
CA PRO A 126 -2.94 14.78 3.96
C PRO A 126 -4.38 15.27 4.09
N ASP A 127 -4.64 16.54 3.77
CA ASP A 127 -6.00 17.11 3.85
C ASP A 127 -6.95 16.52 2.80
N GLN A 128 -6.47 16.27 1.59
CA GLN A 128 -7.26 15.57 0.56
C GLN A 128 -7.55 14.13 0.98
N ALA A 129 -6.57 13.40 1.52
CA ALA A 129 -6.78 12.04 2.02
C ALA A 129 -7.82 12.00 3.15
N ARG A 130 -7.72 12.94 4.10
CA ARG A 130 -8.70 13.10 5.19
C ARG A 130 -10.08 13.49 4.69
N LYS A 131 -10.17 14.37 3.69
CA LYS A 131 -11.45 14.75 3.07
C LYS A 131 -12.13 13.53 2.44
N THR A 132 -11.41 12.71 1.68
CA THR A 132 -11.99 11.49 1.12
C THR A 132 -12.42 10.50 2.22
N ALA A 133 -11.65 10.33 3.30
CA ALA A 133 -12.09 9.57 4.48
C ALA A 133 -13.32 10.22 5.17
N GLY A 134 -13.45 11.53 5.04
CA GLY A 134 -14.60 12.35 5.39
C GLY A 134 -15.89 11.87 4.73
N GLU A 135 -15.81 11.57 3.44
CA GLU A 135 -16.94 11.33 2.54
C GLU A 135 -17.25 9.84 2.37
N ASP A 136 -16.23 8.99 2.34
CA ASP A 136 -16.35 7.55 2.08
C ASP A 136 -15.86 6.72 3.28
N LEU A 137 -16.75 5.87 3.80
CA LEU A 137 -16.45 4.97 4.93
C LEU A 137 -15.39 3.92 4.59
N LYS A 138 -15.43 3.31 3.40
CA LYS A 138 -14.44 2.31 2.98
C LYS A 138 -13.06 2.93 2.85
N ALA A 139 -12.97 4.14 2.29
CA ALA A 139 -11.72 4.89 2.21
C ALA A 139 -11.17 5.19 3.61
N HIS A 140 -12.03 5.58 4.56
CA HIS A 140 -11.62 5.79 5.95
C HIS A 140 -11.06 4.51 6.58
N LEU A 141 -11.77 3.37 6.43
CA LEU A 141 -11.31 2.08 6.95
C LEU A 141 -9.96 1.67 6.35
N GLY A 142 -9.76 1.86 5.04
CA GLY A 142 -8.48 1.57 4.38
C GLY A 142 -7.33 2.42 4.94
N LEU A 143 -7.58 3.70 5.24
CA LEU A 143 -6.60 4.61 5.82
C LEU A 143 -6.30 4.33 7.30
N LEU A 144 -7.16 3.60 8.03
CA LEU A 144 -6.83 3.12 9.38
C LEU A 144 -5.70 2.09 9.36
N ASP A 145 -5.58 1.35 8.25
CA ASP A 145 -4.51 0.39 7.99
C ASP A 145 -3.28 1.05 7.34
N ALA A 146 -3.21 2.38 7.26
CA ALA A 146 -2.11 3.07 6.61
C ALA A 146 -0.76 2.71 7.26
N ARG A 147 0.18 2.25 6.42
CA ARG A 147 1.53 1.84 6.80
C ARG A 147 2.55 2.52 5.89
N HIS A 148 3.55 3.14 6.50
CA HIS A 148 4.62 3.79 5.77
C HIS A 148 5.47 2.75 5.00
N ILE A 149 5.76 3.04 3.74
CA ILE A 149 6.69 2.25 2.91
C ILE A 149 8.03 3.00 2.81
N ALA A 150 8.00 4.25 2.31
CA ALA A 150 9.21 5.04 2.06
C ALA A 150 8.93 6.55 1.97
N GLY A 151 9.99 7.35 1.98
CA GLY A 151 9.94 8.82 1.91
C GLY A 151 9.83 9.47 3.30
N ASP A 152 9.07 10.56 3.39
CA ASP A 152 8.88 11.32 4.63
C ASP A 152 8.00 10.56 5.64
N ALA A 153 8.65 9.99 6.66
CA ALA A 153 7.98 9.27 7.73
C ALA A 153 7.07 10.17 8.60
N ALA A 154 7.41 11.45 8.77
CA ALA A 154 6.60 12.40 9.55
C ALA A 154 5.28 12.69 8.86
N LEU A 155 5.28 12.83 7.53
CA LEU A 155 4.08 13.00 6.72
C LEU A 155 3.11 11.81 6.88
N SER A 156 3.66 10.60 6.82
CA SER A 156 2.89 9.35 7.01
C SER A 156 2.34 9.21 8.43
N ALA A 157 3.17 9.50 9.45
CA ALA A 157 2.76 9.46 10.85
C ALA A 157 1.67 10.51 11.18
N GLY A 158 1.80 11.71 10.61
CA GLY A 158 0.82 12.79 10.72
C GLY A 158 -0.54 12.37 10.15
N LEU A 159 -0.57 11.83 8.93
CA LEU A 159 -1.78 11.31 8.33
C LEU A 159 -2.44 10.24 9.21
N ARG A 160 -1.69 9.23 9.65
CA ARG A 160 -2.22 8.13 10.49
C ARG A 160 -2.86 8.65 11.77
N THR A 161 -2.18 9.59 12.43
CA THR A 161 -2.67 10.21 13.67
C THR A 161 -3.98 10.97 13.42
N ALA A 162 -4.03 11.78 12.37
CA ALA A 162 -5.21 12.56 12.02
C ALA A 162 -6.39 11.67 11.62
N VAL A 163 -6.18 10.66 10.78
CA VAL A 163 -7.21 9.71 10.34
C VAL A 163 -7.82 8.95 11.53
N LEU A 164 -6.99 8.52 12.48
CA LEU A 164 -7.46 7.83 13.68
C LEU A 164 -8.25 8.77 14.61
N ALA A 165 -7.81 10.01 14.76
CA ALA A 165 -8.54 11.03 15.51
C ALA A 165 -9.91 11.31 14.86
N ASP A 166 -9.93 11.50 13.54
CA ASP A 166 -11.15 11.73 12.77
C ASP A 166 -12.12 10.53 12.85
N TRP A 167 -11.60 9.29 12.87
CA TRP A 167 -12.40 8.08 13.08
C TRP A 167 -13.06 8.09 14.45
N ARG A 168 -12.27 8.31 15.52
CA ARG A 168 -12.76 8.34 16.90
C ARG A 168 -13.82 9.42 17.11
N ALA A 169 -13.61 10.61 16.56
CA ALA A 169 -14.56 11.71 16.65
C ALA A 169 -15.90 11.41 15.95
N ARG A 170 -15.87 10.63 14.86
CA ARG A 170 -17.05 10.29 14.05
C ARG A 170 -17.64 8.91 14.37
N ALA A 171 -17.00 8.12 15.23
CA ALA A 171 -17.38 6.73 15.50
C ALA A 171 -18.86 6.54 15.88
N PRO A 172 -19.49 7.37 16.74
CA PRO A 172 -20.90 7.20 17.05
C PRO A 172 -21.83 7.26 15.83
N LYS A 173 -21.47 8.06 14.81
CA LYS A 173 -22.21 8.17 13.55
C LYS A 173 -21.81 7.08 12.54
N ARG A 174 -20.52 6.73 12.49
CA ARG A 174 -19.98 5.76 11.52
C ARG A 174 -20.19 4.29 11.90
N LEU A 175 -20.35 3.96 13.18
CA LEU A 175 -20.54 2.57 13.61
C LEU A 175 -21.85 1.95 13.08
N PRO A 176 -23.00 2.66 13.07
CA PRO A 176 -24.19 2.19 12.37
C PRO A 176 -23.96 1.93 10.88
N GLU A 177 -23.31 2.85 10.15
CA GLU A 177 -22.97 2.69 8.73
C GLU A 177 -22.07 1.46 8.49
N LEU A 178 -21.08 1.25 9.36
CA LEU A 178 -20.20 0.07 9.29
C LEU A 178 -20.98 -1.23 9.51
N ARG A 179 -21.91 -1.24 10.46
CA ARG A 179 -22.77 -2.39 10.70
C ARG A 179 -23.66 -2.69 9.50
N GLU A 180 -24.28 -1.67 8.91
CA GLU A 180 -25.11 -1.79 7.71
C GLU A 180 -24.28 -2.33 6.53
N LEU A 181 -23.09 -1.78 6.30
CA LEU A 181 -22.17 -2.30 5.28
C LEU A 181 -21.83 -3.78 5.49
N GLY A 182 -21.64 -4.21 6.74
CA GLY A 182 -21.43 -5.61 7.09
C GLY A 182 -22.66 -6.49 6.80
N GLN A 183 -23.86 -6.01 7.13
CA GLN A 183 -25.12 -6.71 6.88
C GLN A 183 -25.43 -6.84 5.39
N GLU A 184 -25.23 -5.77 4.61
CA GLU A 184 -25.41 -5.79 3.16
C GLU A 184 -24.46 -6.77 2.48
N ARG A 185 -23.20 -6.82 2.92
CA ARG A 185 -22.22 -7.80 2.43
C ARG A 185 -22.66 -9.23 2.75
N ALA A 186 -23.06 -9.49 4.00
CA ALA A 186 -23.57 -10.79 4.41
C ALA A 186 -24.82 -11.21 3.60
N GLY A 187 -25.73 -10.28 3.32
CA GLY A 187 -26.91 -10.53 2.49
C GLY A 187 -26.57 -10.87 1.04
N ARG A 188 -25.49 -10.30 0.49
CA ARG A 188 -25.02 -10.59 -0.88
C ARG A 188 -24.22 -11.89 -1.00
N HIS A 189 -23.39 -12.21 -0.01
CA HIS A 189 -22.43 -13.32 -0.08
C HIS A 189 -22.84 -14.54 0.75
N GLY A 190 -23.89 -14.45 1.56
CA GLY A 190 -24.35 -15.52 2.44
C GLY A 190 -23.41 -15.79 3.62
N GLU A 191 -23.69 -16.87 4.35
CA GLU A 191 -22.86 -17.30 5.49
C GLU A 191 -21.96 -18.47 5.09
N LEU A 192 -20.67 -18.36 5.39
CA LEU A 192 -19.64 -19.29 4.95
C LEU A 192 -19.98 -20.75 5.33
N GLN A 193 -20.49 -20.97 6.54
CA GLN A 193 -20.83 -22.30 7.06
C GLN A 193 -22.00 -23.00 6.35
N PHE A 194 -22.83 -22.27 5.61
CA PHE A 194 -24.05 -22.80 5.00
C PHE A 194 -23.97 -22.89 3.47
N LEU A 195 -22.88 -22.45 2.86
CA LEU A 195 -22.69 -22.47 1.41
C LEU A 195 -21.78 -23.64 1.02
N LEU A 196 -22.12 -24.32 -0.08
CA LEU A 196 -21.28 -25.36 -0.65
C LEU A 196 -19.98 -24.77 -1.24
N GLU A 197 -20.08 -23.58 -1.83
CA GLU A 197 -18.97 -22.86 -2.46
C GLU A 197 -18.94 -21.40 -1.97
N PRO A 198 -18.54 -21.13 -0.71
CA PRO A 198 -18.54 -19.78 -0.16
C PRO A 198 -17.42 -18.91 -0.74
N ASP A 199 -17.68 -17.60 -0.80
CA ASP A 199 -16.61 -16.61 -0.97
C ASP A 199 -15.81 -16.49 0.34
N LEU A 200 -14.56 -16.98 0.35
CA LEU A 200 -13.72 -16.99 1.55
C LEU A 200 -13.37 -15.59 2.08
N LYS A 201 -13.46 -14.55 1.23
CA LYS A 201 -13.16 -13.18 1.61
C LYS A 201 -14.40 -12.44 2.10
N GLU A 202 -15.48 -12.49 1.33
CA GLU A 202 -16.63 -11.60 1.51
C GLU A 202 -17.84 -12.26 2.18
N ALA A 203 -17.91 -13.60 2.26
CA ALA A 203 -19.01 -14.28 2.98
C ALA A 203 -18.95 -13.98 4.49
N ARG A 204 -20.11 -14.02 5.16
CA ARG A 204 -20.18 -13.83 6.61
C ARG A 204 -19.45 -14.96 7.33
N GLY A 205 -18.47 -14.60 8.16
CA GLY A 205 -17.54 -15.54 8.79
C GLY A 205 -16.27 -15.81 7.97
N GLY A 206 -16.11 -15.16 6.82
CA GLY A 206 -14.88 -15.12 6.03
C GLY A 206 -13.83 -14.15 6.59
N LEU A 207 -12.87 -13.79 5.74
CA LEU A 207 -11.71 -12.98 6.14
C LEU A 207 -12.02 -11.51 6.46
N ARG A 208 -13.14 -10.95 5.96
CA ARG A 208 -13.44 -9.52 6.01
C ARG A 208 -14.57 -9.13 6.95
#